data_AF-A0A6A8QLL6-F1
#
_entry.id   AF-A0A6A8QLL6-F1
#
_cell.length_a   1.000
_cell.length_b   1.000
_cell.length_c   1.000
_cell.angle_alpha   90.00
_cell.angle_beta   90.00
_cell.angle_gamma   90.00
#
_symmetry.space_group_name_H-M   'P 1'
#
loop_
_entity.id
_entity.type
_entity.pdbx_description
1 polymer ?
#
loop_
_entity_poly.entity_id
_entity_poly.type
_entity_poly.pdbx_seq_one_letter_code
_entity_poly.pdbx_strand_id
1 'polypeptide(L)'
;MIDRRTLLLGGGLSLLAGAARAEIRINGHLLPPDRDRFKDAPITDFEDIPNHRQMMRDIIVALSGYAKSRNPGFGVLVRDAPELLIKGKREWDWETGRDLDGASDGKYTPVGTVIRPYLNAIDGILADGLFYGRDKPNQPTDADSEQAAFFAAQVLRKEGRTPMSIEYASGGKEAADAARRAGTAKILTHVDMSGTRTLSRVPHGYPPAENPNHITSLKDARNFLPLFRSTAFGSPGDWVAAMAATNYDLLIIDPLFRGNQPLTARDIEQLKQKRIGSRRLVYALLSVGRAEDTRPYWKKEWKVGSPPWLAATDPDISSETIVQFWDAAWKDIVGRYLQGMIDLGLDGVLFDYADVYTWFEDMMPLK
;
A
#
# COMPACT_ATOMS: atom_id res chain seq x y z
N MET A 1 21.52 -52.00 -61.93
CA MET A 1 20.30 -51.71 -62.70
C MET A 1 19.16 -51.63 -61.70
N ILE A 2 18.47 -50.49 -61.69
CA ILE A 2 17.33 -50.12 -60.83
C ILE A 2 17.68 -49.73 -59.39
N ASP A 3 17.89 -48.43 -59.27
CA ASP A 3 17.98 -47.58 -58.09
C ASP A 3 16.60 -47.48 -57.40
N ARG A 4 16.55 -47.63 -56.06
CA ARG A 4 15.38 -47.29 -55.24
C ARG A 4 15.82 -46.59 -53.96
N ARG A 5 15.80 -45.26 -54.03
CA ARG A 5 15.73 -44.33 -52.90
C ARG A 5 14.32 -44.35 -52.29
N THR A 6 14.20 -44.54 -50.98
CA THR A 6 13.12 -43.97 -50.14
C THR A 6 13.59 -44.00 -48.68
N LEU A 7 14.33 -42.96 -48.26
CA LEU A 7 13.91 -41.86 -47.37
C LEU A 7 13.23 -42.29 -46.05
N LEU A 8 13.93 -41.99 -44.97
CA LEU A 8 13.54 -42.10 -43.57
C LEU A 8 12.29 -41.27 -43.24
N LEU A 9 11.36 -41.85 -42.48
CA LEU A 9 10.39 -41.08 -41.68
C LEU A 9 11.14 -40.44 -40.50
N GLY A 10 11.41 -39.14 -40.61
CA GLY A 10 11.80 -38.31 -39.48
C GLY A 10 10.57 -37.98 -38.64
N GLY A 11 10.56 -38.44 -37.38
CA GLY A 11 9.63 -37.98 -36.37
C GLY A 11 9.91 -36.52 -36.03
N GLY A 12 9.07 -35.62 -36.54
CA GLY A 12 9.07 -34.22 -36.15
C GLY A 12 8.38 -34.05 -34.80
N LEU A 13 9.16 -34.06 -33.72
CA LEU A 13 8.73 -33.50 -32.45
C LEU A 13 8.62 -31.98 -32.64
N SER A 14 7.40 -31.49 -32.90
CA SER A 14 7.11 -30.06 -32.90
C SER A 14 7.14 -29.57 -31.45
N LEU A 15 8.30 -29.11 -31.00
CA LEU A 15 8.42 -28.24 -29.84
C LEU A 15 7.78 -26.90 -30.21
N LEU A 16 6.47 -26.80 -30.01
CA LEU A 16 5.80 -25.50 -29.84
C LEU A 16 6.36 -24.90 -28.55
N ALA A 17 7.45 -24.15 -28.68
CA ALA A 17 7.87 -23.19 -27.69
C ALA A 17 6.80 -22.08 -27.66
N GLY A 18 5.73 -22.32 -26.92
CA GLY A 18 4.84 -21.26 -26.48
C GLY A 18 5.68 -20.32 -25.63
N ALA A 19 6.01 -19.14 -26.17
CA ALA A 19 6.49 -18.05 -25.35
C ALA A 19 5.37 -17.73 -24.35
N ALA A 20 5.51 -18.23 -23.12
CA ALA A 20 4.75 -17.71 -22.01
C ALA A 20 5.05 -16.20 -21.97
N ARG A 21 4.08 -15.38 -22.37
CA ARG A 21 4.16 -13.95 -22.13
C ARG A 21 4.26 -13.80 -20.63
N ALA A 22 5.40 -13.32 -20.15
CA ALA A 22 5.52 -12.92 -18.77
C ALA A 22 4.42 -11.89 -18.50
N GLU A 23 3.56 -12.21 -17.54
CA GLU A 23 2.59 -11.27 -17.00
C GLU A 23 3.37 -10.10 -16.41
N ILE A 24 3.40 -8.97 -17.13
CA ILE A 24 3.97 -7.73 -16.61
C ILE A 24 2.96 -7.22 -15.59
N ARG A 25 3.41 -6.71 -14.45
CA ARG A 25 2.53 -6.03 -13.50
C ARG A 25 3.06 -4.62 -13.30
N ILE A 26 2.20 -3.63 -13.13
CA ILE A 26 2.56 -2.29 -12.67
C ILE A 26 1.75 -2.02 -11.40
N ASN A 27 2.45 -1.81 -10.30
CA ASN A 27 1.91 -1.65 -8.96
C ASN A 27 0.98 -2.80 -8.53
N GLY A 28 1.28 -4.04 -8.89
CA GLY A 28 0.44 -5.21 -8.59
C GLY A 28 -0.75 -5.42 -9.55
N HIS A 29 -0.93 -4.54 -10.54
CA HIS A 29 -1.92 -4.71 -11.61
C HIS A 29 -1.28 -5.31 -12.85
N LEU A 30 -1.89 -6.35 -13.44
CA LEU A 30 -1.42 -6.92 -14.71
C LEU A 30 -1.33 -5.83 -15.80
N LEU A 31 -0.33 -5.92 -16.69
CA LEU A 31 -0.24 -5.18 -17.94
C LEU A 31 -0.08 -6.15 -19.14
N PRO A 32 -0.95 -6.06 -20.16
CA PRO A 32 -2.20 -5.28 -20.14
C PRO A 32 -3.06 -5.71 -18.94
N PRO A 33 -3.86 -4.78 -18.35
CA PRO A 33 -4.83 -5.18 -17.32
C PRO A 33 -5.56 -6.37 -17.88
N ASP A 34 -5.77 -7.39 -17.05
CA ASP A 34 -6.46 -8.60 -17.47
C ASP A 34 -7.75 -8.17 -18.16
N ARG A 35 -7.71 -8.10 -19.50
CA ARG A 35 -8.76 -7.43 -20.25
C ARG A 35 -10.04 -8.24 -20.08
N ASP A 36 -9.89 -9.54 -19.88
CA ASP A 36 -10.95 -10.47 -19.50
C ASP A 36 -11.59 -10.14 -18.15
N ARG A 37 -10.83 -9.66 -17.15
CA ARG A 37 -11.35 -9.32 -15.82
C ARG A 37 -12.45 -8.26 -15.85
N PHE A 38 -12.42 -7.39 -16.86
CA PHE A 38 -13.39 -6.30 -17.06
C PHE A 38 -13.91 -6.23 -18.49
N LYS A 39 -13.91 -7.35 -19.23
CA LYS A 39 -14.43 -7.43 -20.61
C LYS A 39 -15.88 -6.94 -20.70
N ASP A 40 -16.62 -7.13 -19.62
CA ASP A 40 -18.03 -6.76 -19.46
C ASP A 40 -18.25 -5.49 -18.61
N ALA A 41 -17.19 -4.72 -18.30
CA ALA A 41 -17.37 -3.46 -17.58
C ALA A 41 -18.25 -2.50 -18.40
N PRO A 42 -19.22 -1.82 -17.76
CA PRO A 42 -20.13 -0.94 -18.46
C PRO A 42 -19.35 0.17 -19.18
N ILE A 43 -19.76 0.47 -20.41
CA ILE A 43 -19.23 1.62 -21.15
C ILE A 43 -19.63 2.86 -20.35
N THR A 44 -18.62 3.54 -19.80
CA THR A 44 -18.78 4.86 -19.18
C THR A 44 -18.34 5.86 -20.21
N ASP A 45 -19.21 6.82 -20.53
CA ASP A 45 -18.85 7.90 -21.45
C ASP A 45 -17.65 8.65 -20.88
N PHE A 46 -16.72 9.01 -21.76
CA PHE A 46 -15.47 9.63 -21.34
C PHE A 46 -15.71 10.86 -20.46
N GLU A 47 -16.79 11.61 -20.73
CA GLU A 47 -17.21 12.77 -19.95
C GLU A 47 -17.71 12.46 -18.54
N ASP A 48 -18.12 11.23 -18.27
CA ASP A 48 -18.62 10.80 -16.96
C ASP A 48 -17.53 10.15 -16.10
N ILE A 49 -16.35 9.86 -16.65
CA ILE A 49 -15.25 9.21 -15.91
C ILE A 49 -14.68 10.16 -14.84
N PRO A 50 -14.80 9.89 -13.53
CA PRO A 50 -14.25 10.75 -12.49
C PRO A 50 -12.72 10.75 -12.44
N ASN A 51 -12.11 11.84 -11.94
CA ASN A 51 -10.70 11.85 -11.54
C ASN A 51 -10.54 11.18 -10.17
N HIS A 52 -10.52 9.84 -10.16
CA HIS A 52 -10.41 9.04 -8.94
C HIS A 52 -9.14 9.32 -8.13
N ARG A 53 -8.04 9.69 -8.81
CA ARG A 53 -6.78 10.08 -8.15
C ARG A 53 -6.98 11.35 -7.33
N GLN A 54 -7.56 12.39 -7.93
CA GLN A 54 -7.85 13.64 -7.21
C GLN A 54 -8.84 13.38 -6.05
N MET A 55 -9.87 12.56 -6.26
CA MET A 55 -10.82 12.21 -5.19
C MET A 55 -10.14 11.52 -4.00
N MET A 56 -9.18 10.62 -4.26
CA MET A 56 -8.40 9.97 -3.19
C MET A 56 -7.44 10.95 -2.50
N ARG A 57 -6.78 11.85 -3.26
CA ARG A 57 -5.94 12.91 -2.67
C ARG A 57 -6.77 13.79 -1.74
N ASP A 58 -7.96 14.21 -2.15
CA ASP A 58 -8.83 15.08 -1.36
C ASP A 58 -9.21 14.44 -0.02
N ILE A 59 -9.49 13.13 -0.03
CA ILE A 59 -9.77 12.36 1.18
C ILE A 59 -8.55 12.33 2.10
N ILE A 60 -7.37 11.96 1.59
CA ILE A 60 -6.15 11.88 2.39
C ILE A 60 -5.74 13.27 2.93
N VAL A 61 -5.88 14.32 2.12
CA VAL A 61 -5.63 15.71 2.53
C VAL A 61 -6.59 16.14 3.65
N ALA A 62 -7.88 15.84 3.51
CA ALA A 62 -8.88 16.17 4.53
C ALA A 62 -8.65 15.39 5.84
N LEU A 63 -8.38 14.09 5.76
CA LEU A 63 -8.10 13.25 6.93
C LEU A 63 -6.81 13.68 7.63
N SER A 64 -5.75 13.98 6.86
CA SER A 64 -4.50 14.51 7.40
C SER A 64 -4.70 15.86 8.08
N GLY A 65 -5.42 16.78 7.44
CA GLY A 65 -5.75 18.08 8.01
C GLY A 65 -6.53 17.96 9.32
N TYR A 66 -7.53 17.06 9.36
CA TYR A 66 -8.27 16.75 10.58
C TYR A 66 -7.34 16.24 11.69
N ALA A 67 -6.52 15.23 11.42
CA ALA A 67 -5.62 14.66 12.42
C ALA A 67 -4.60 15.69 12.95
N LYS A 68 -3.97 16.44 12.04
CA LYS A 68 -2.96 17.46 12.39
C LYS A 68 -3.56 18.68 13.11
N SER A 69 -4.84 18.97 12.90
CA SER A 69 -5.55 20.00 13.69
C SER A 69 -5.77 19.61 15.14
N ARG A 70 -5.89 18.30 15.43
CA ARG A 70 -6.07 17.75 16.78
C ARG A 70 -4.74 17.50 17.47
N ASN A 71 -3.74 17.03 16.73
CA ASN A 71 -2.39 16.81 17.19
C ASN A 71 -1.41 17.23 16.07
N PRO A 72 -0.76 18.41 16.17
CA PRO A 72 0.17 18.89 15.16
C PRO A 72 1.36 17.97 14.88
N GLY A 73 1.70 17.07 15.82
CA GLY A 73 2.74 16.06 15.67
C GLY A 73 2.24 14.72 15.10
N PHE A 74 0.96 14.58 14.77
CA PHE A 74 0.38 13.33 14.28
C PHE A 74 0.94 12.98 12.89
N GLY A 75 1.64 11.87 12.81
CA GLY A 75 2.26 11.41 11.57
C GLY A 75 1.25 10.81 10.61
N VAL A 76 1.41 11.11 9.32
CA VAL A 76 0.56 10.57 8.26
C VAL A 76 1.41 9.85 7.22
N LEU A 77 1.25 8.53 7.15
CA LEU A 77 1.83 7.69 6.10
C LEU A 77 0.73 7.21 5.17
N VAL A 78 1.10 6.91 3.93
CA VAL A 78 0.24 6.23 2.95
C VAL A 78 0.97 5.00 2.44
N ARG A 79 0.26 3.87 2.29
CA ARG A 79 0.81 2.65 1.69
C ARG A 79 0.57 2.66 0.18
N ASP A 80 1.62 2.38 -0.59
CA ASP A 80 1.64 2.37 -2.06
C ASP A 80 1.09 3.67 -2.70
N ALA A 81 0.37 3.56 -3.83
CA ALA A 81 -0.20 4.67 -4.59
C ALA A 81 0.78 5.82 -4.97
N PRO A 82 1.96 5.52 -5.56
CA PRO A 82 2.96 6.54 -5.88
C PRO A 82 2.44 7.61 -6.87
N GLU A 83 1.42 7.30 -7.66
CA GLU A 83 0.85 8.25 -8.62
C GLU A 83 -0.09 9.30 -8.00
N LEU A 84 -0.45 9.15 -6.73
CA LEU A 84 -1.09 10.25 -6.01
C LEU A 84 -0.10 11.39 -5.74
N LEU A 85 1.19 11.06 -5.60
CA LEU A 85 2.27 12.01 -5.34
C LEU A 85 2.75 12.72 -6.62
N ILE A 86 2.77 12.00 -7.74
CA ILE A 86 3.37 12.48 -8.98
C ILE A 86 2.37 12.29 -10.12
N LYS A 87 2.10 13.37 -10.85
CA LYS A 87 1.20 13.33 -12.00
C LYS A 87 1.67 12.33 -13.04
N GLY A 88 0.83 11.37 -13.38
CA GLY A 88 1.09 10.34 -14.38
C GLY A 88 0.46 10.63 -15.75
N LYS A 89 0.82 9.82 -16.74
CA LYS A 89 0.27 9.92 -18.11
C LYS A 89 -1.26 9.79 -18.14
N ARG A 90 -1.84 8.86 -17.35
CA ARG A 90 -3.29 8.67 -17.33
C ARG A 90 -4.05 9.94 -16.93
N GLU A 91 -3.58 10.66 -15.90
CA GLU A 91 -4.23 11.90 -15.47
C GLU A 91 -4.07 13.00 -16.53
N TRP A 92 -2.93 13.05 -17.22
CA TRP A 92 -2.76 13.92 -18.39
C TRP A 92 -3.76 13.58 -19.51
N ASP A 93 -3.89 12.30 -19.87
CA ASP A 93 -4.83 11.86 -20.91
C ASP A 93 -6.28 12.17 -20.52
N TRP A 94 -6.63 12.00 -19.24
CA TRP A 94 -7.96 12.34 -18.71
C TRP A 94 -8.26 13.84 -18.80
N GLU A 95 -7.31 14.71 -18.46
CA GLU A 95 -7.49 16.16 -18.53
C GLU A 95 -7.55 16.69 -19.97
N THR A 96 -6.63 16.23 -20.82
CA THR A 96 -6.48 16.72 -22.20
C THR A 96 -7.51 16.13 -23.15
N GLY A 97 -7.98 14.90 -22.91
CA GLY A 97 -9.01 14.28 -23.75
C GLY A 97 -10.37 14.98 -23.67
N ARG A 98 -10.64 15.73 -22.58
CA ARG A 98 -11.88 16.50 -22.37
C ARG A 98 -11.79 17.90 -22.96
N ASP A 99 -10.62 18.27 -23.44
CA ASP A 99 -10.34 19.61 -23.91
C ASP A 99 -10.75 19.80 -25.37
N LEU A 100 -12.01 20.15 -25.59
CA LEU A 100 -12.55 20.41 -26.93
C LEU A 100 -11.86 21.59 -27.64
N ASP A 101 -11.24 22.50 -26.87
CA ASP A 101 -10.50 23.66 -27.39
C ASP A 101 -9.03 23.33 -27.71
N GLY A 102 -8.58 22.10 -27.39
CA GLY A 102 -7.22 21.63 -27.56
C GLY A 102 -6.27 22.03 -26.44
N ALA A 103 -5.35 21.11 -26.10
CA ALA A 103 -4.35 21.33 -25.05
C ALA A 103 -3.34 22.41 -25.46
N SER A 104 -3.58 23.66 -25.08
CA SER A 104 -2.63 24.76 -25.27
C SER A 104 -1.46 24.67 -24.29
N ASP A 105 -0.28 25.13 -24.70
CA ASP A 105 0.91 25.20 -23.84
C ASP A 105 0.62 25.92 -22.52
N GLY A 106 1.05 25.30 -21.41
CA GLY A 106 0.87 25.85 -20.06
C GLY A 106 -0.53 25.70 -19.45
N LYS A 107 -1.52 25.15 -20.17
CA LYS A 107 -2.87 24.91 -19.63
C LYS A 107 -2.92 23.78 -18.61
N TYR A 108 -2.14 22.73 -18.86
CA TYR A 108 -2.11 21.53 -18.02
C TYR A 108 -0.78 21.36 -17.32
N THR A 109 -0.85 20.86 -16.08
CA THR A 109 0.34 20.51 -15.33
C THR A 109 1.07 19.35 -16.03
N PRO A 110 2.38 19.43 -16.31
CA PRO A 110 3.09 18.36 -17.01
C PRO A 110 3.14 17.04 -16.23
N VAL A 111 3.20 15.91 -16.95
CA VAL A 111 3.54 14.60 -16.37
C VAL A 111 4.87 14.67 -15.63
N GLY A 112 4.96 13.98 -14.49
CA GLY A 112 6.13 14.03 -13.60
C GLY A 112 6.09 15.18 -12.58
N THR A 113 5.08 16.06 -12.63
CA THR A 113 4.93 17.12 -11.64
C THR A 113 4.47 16.55 -10.30
N VAL A 114 5.10 17.03 -9.21
CA VAL A 114 4.73 16.67 -7.85
C VAL A 114 3.45 17.38 -7.43
N ILE A 115 2.48 16.63 -6.92
CA ILE A 115 1.20 17.16 -6.44
C ILE A 115 1.38 17.74 -5.04
N ARG A 116 1.66 19.06 -4.98
CA ARG A 116 2.03 19.77 -3.75
C ARG A 116 1.02 19.68 -2.60
N PRO A 117 -0.30 19.82 -2.81
CA PRO A 117 -1.28 19.66 -1.72
C PRO A 117 -1.18 18.28 -1.05
N TYR A 118 -1.03 17.22 -1.85
CA TYR A 118 -0.90 15.86 -1.35
C TYR A 118 0.44 15.63 -0.62
N LEU A 119 1.56 16.07 -1.22
CA LEU A 119 2.88 16.01 -0.58
C LEU A 119 2.90 16.71 0.78
N ASN A 120 2.19 17.83 0.93
CA ASN A 120 2.13 18.58 2.18
C ASN A 120 1.27 17.89 3.25
N ALA A 121 0.30 17.08 2.84
CA ALA A 121 -0.55 16.33 3.76
C ALA A 121 0.19 15.12 4.38
N ILE A 122 1.14 14.51 3.68
CA ILE A 122 1.78 13.25 4.13
C ILE A 122 3.21 13.47 4.64
N ASP A 123 3.68 12.55 5.48
CA ASP A 123 5.02 12.53 6.06
C ASP A 123 5.92 11.45 5.42
N GLY A 124 5.32 10.51 4.70
CA GLY A 124 6.01 9.46 3.97
C GLY A 124 5.06 8.56 3.17
N ILE A 125 5.63 7.75 2.28
CA ILE A 125 4.96 6.64 1.61
C ILE A 125 5.69 5.35 1.97
N LEU A 126 4.92 4.32 2.29
CA LEU A 126 5.38 2.95 2.53
C LEU A 126 5.12 2.11 1.28
N ALA A 127 6.16 1.78 0.53
CA ALA A 127 6.05 0.89 -0.63
C ALA A 127 5.98 -0.58 -0.17
N ASP A 128 4.98 -1.33 -0.64
CA ASP A 128 4.83 -2.76 -0.34
C ASP A 128 5.57 -3.61 -1.39
N GLY A 129 6.64 -4.28 -0.97
CA GLY A 129 7.54 -5.00 -1.87
C GLY A 129 8.19 -4.07 -2.90
N LEU A 130 9.01 -3.11 -2.46
CA LEU A 130 9.70 -2.21 -3.39
C LEU A 130 10.70 -2.97 -4.27
N PHE A 131 11.48 -3.86 -3.67
CA PHE A 131 12.51 -4.65 -4.35
C PHE A 131 12.18 -6.13 -4.43
N TYR A 132 11.57 -6.68 -3.38
CA TYR A 132 11.20 -8.09 -3.32
C TYR A 132 9.83 -8.28 -2.68
N GLY A 133 9.04 -9.18 -3.25
CA GLY A 133 7.85 -9.70 -2.59
C GLY A 133 6.54 -9.00 -2.94
N ARG A 134 6.51 -8.09 -3.92
CA ARG A 134 5.27 -7.38 -4.33
C ARG A 134 4.16 -8.36 -4.72
N ASP A 135 4.44 -9.22 -5.69
CA ASP A 135 3.45 -10.21 -6.17
C ASP A 135 3.52 -11.52 -5.40
N LYS A 136 4.74 -12.03 -5.20
CA LYS A 136 4.99 -13.31 -4.51
C LYS A 136 6.20 -13.16 -3.59
N PRO A 137 6.12 -13.67 -2.34
CA PRO A 137 7.25 -13.67 -1.43
C PRO A 137 8.53 -14.21 -2.07
N ASN A 138 9.65 -13.59 -1.74
CA ASN A 138 10.99 -13.95 -2.18
C ASN A 138 11.26 -13.84 -3.69
N GLN A 139 10.35 -13.22 -4.46
CA GLN A 139 10.57 -12.92 -5.86
C GLN A 139 10.94 -11.44 -6.04
N PRO A 140 11.81 -11.09 -6.99
CA PRO A 140 12.03 -9.71 -7.37
C PRO A 140 10.73 -9.04 -7.75
N THR A 141 10.55 -7.78 -7.35
CA THR A 141 9.50 -6.91 -7.87
C THR A 141 9.78 -6.64 -9.35
N ASP A 142 8.71 -6.56 -10.15
CA ASP A 142 8.86 -6.25 -11.57
C ASP A 142 9.48 -4.85 -11.77
N ALA A 143 10.10 -4.64 -12.94
CA ALA A 143 10.89 -3.44 -13.20
C ALA A 143 10.06 -2.15 -13.19
N ASP A 144 8.81 -2.20 -13.65
CA ASP A 144 7.97 -1.00 -13.79
C ASP A 144 7.45 -0.54 -12.42
N SER A 145 6.96 -1.48 -11.59
CA SER A 145 6.55 -1.23 -10.21
C SER A 145 7.72 -0.74 -9.36
N GLU A 146 8.89 -1.38 -9.50
CA GLU A 146 10.09 -0.96 -8.78
C GLU A 146 10.48 0.47 -9.20
N GLN A 147 10.50 0.76 -10.50
CA GLN A 147 10.87 2.07 -11.01
C GLN A 147 9.92 3.16 -10.51
N ALA A 148 8.60 2.93 -10.53
CA ALA A 148 7.60 3.87 -10.06
C ALA A 148 7.75 4.17 -8.57
N ALA A 149 7.83 3.13 -7.73
CA ALA A 149 7.97 3.29 -6.29
C ALA A 149 9.33 3.86 -5.89
N PHE A 150 10.41 3.50 -6.58
CA PHE A 150 11.74 4.07 -6.35
C PHE A 150 11.81 5.55 -6.73
N PHE A 151 11.17 5.94 -7.84
CA PHE A 151 11.08 7.35 -8.22
C PHE A 151 10.30 8.17 -7.19
N ALA A 152 9.16 7.66 -6.70
CA ALA A 152 8.43 8.29 -5.61
C ALA A 152 9.28 8.42 -4.33
N ALA A 153 10.06 7.40 -3.98
CA ALA A 153 10.97 7.46 -2.84
C ALA A 153 12.05 8.55 -3.00
N GLN A 154 12.59 8.75 -4.21
CA GLN A 154 13.53 9.83 -4.50
C GLN A 154 12.90 11.21 -4.34
N VAL A 155 11.67 11.38 -4.83
CA VAL A 155 10.91 12.64 -4.68
C VAL A 155 10.66 12.95 -3.21
N LEU A 156 10.14 11.99 -2.44
CA LEU A 156 9.90 12.16 -1.00
C LEU A 156 11.15 12.60 -0.26
N ARG A 157 12.28 11.91 -0.51
CA ARG A 157 13.56 12.25 0.12
C ARG A 157 14.02 13.67 -0.24
N LYS A 158 13.92 14.06 -1.51
CA LYS A 158 14.27 15.42 -1.97
C LYS A 158 13.42 16.48 -1.29
N GLU A 159 12.17 16.16 -1.00
CA GLU A 159 11.19 17.03 -0.34
C GLU A 159 11.21 16.89 1.20
N GLY A 160 12.21 16.21 1.76
CA GLY A 160 12.40 16.09 3.21
C GLY A 160 11.36 15.22 3.92
N ARG A 161 10.71 14.30 3.19
CA ARG A 161 9.81 13.25 3.69
C ARG A 161 10.55 11.93 3.82
N THR A 162 10.01 11.00 4.60
CA THR A 162 10.63 9.69 4.84
C THR A 162 10.07 8.64 3.87
N PRO A 163 10.82 8.20 2.85
CA PRO A 163 10.43 7.03 2.07
C PRO A 163 10.63 5.76 2.90
N MET A 164 9.65 4.86 2.84
CA MET A 164 9.69 3.60 3.57
C MET A 164 9.41 2.42 2.64
N SER A 165 9.87 1.22 3.00
CA SER A 165 9.48 -0.01 2.30
C SER A 165 9.35 -1.22 3.22
N ILE A 166 8.44 -2.12 2.88
CA ILE A 166 8.41 -3.50 3.39
C ILE A 166 8.90 -4.41 2.27
N GLU A 167 9.85 -5.30 2.56
CA GLU A 167 10.36 -6.28 1.61
C GLU A 167 10.01 -7.68 2.12
N TYR A 168 9.41 -8.53 1.28
CA TYR A 168 9.11 -9.92 1.66
C TYR A 168 10.16 -10.84 1.02
N ALA A 169 11.29 -11.01 1.71
CA ALA A 169 12.45 -11.72 1.22
C ALA A 169 12.89 -12.78 2.26
N SER A 170 12.41 -14.02 2.11
CA SER A 170 12.74 -15.12 3.02
C SER A 170 14.13 -15.73 2.79
N GLY A 171 14.72 -15.51 1.63
CA GLY A 171 16.07 -15.95 1.28
C GLY A 171 17.13 -14.99 1.79
N GLY A 172 18.22 -15.53 2.36
CA GLY A 172 19.26 -14.71 2.98
C GLY A 172 20.00 -13.79 2.01
N LYS A 173 20.10 -14.16 0.73
CA LYS A 173 20.73 -13.32 -0.30
C LYS A 173 19.81 -12.17 -0.70
N GLU A 174 18.54 -12.46 -0.92
CA GLU A 174 17.49 -11.52 -1.29
C GLU A 174 17.25 -10.51 -0.16
N ALA A 175 17.20 -10.98 1.09
CA ALA A 175 17.08 -10.11 2.27
C ALA A 175 18.26 -9.14 2.40
N ALA A 176 19.49 -9.63 2.22
CA ALA A 176 20.70 -8.80 2.26
C ALA A 176 20.75 -7.82 1.08
N ASP A 177 20.28 -8.23 -0.10
CA ASP A 177 20.16 -7.38 -1.28
C ASP A 177 19.19 -6.22 -1.05
N ALA A 178 17.98 -6.54 -0.60
CA ALA A 178 16.93 -5.57 -0.33
C ALA A 178 17.37 -4.54 0.72
N ALA A 179 17.96 -5.01 1.84
CA ALA A 179 18.49 -4.13 2.88
C ALA A 179 19.61 -3.22 2.36
N ARG A 180 20.54 -3.75 1.54
CA ARG A 180 21.63 -2.97 0.95
C ARG A 180 21.12 -1.89 0.00
N ARG A 181 20.15 -2.24 -0.86
CA ARG A 181 19.56 -1.31 -1.84
C ARG A 181 18.77 -0.21 -1.16
N ALA A 182 17.94 -0.55 -0.17
CA ALA A 182 17.22 0.41 0.65
C ALA A 182 18.18 1.35 1.39
N GLY A 183 19.22 0.81 2.04
CA GLY A 183 20.23 1.59 2.75
C GLY A 183 20.96 2.57 1.82
N THR A 184 21.36 2.13 0.63
CA THR A 184 22.00 2.98 -0.40
C THR A 184 21.06 4.10 -0.86
N ALA A 185 19.78 3.80 -1.01
CA ALA A 185 18.76 4.76 -1.42
C ALA A 185 18.24 5.65 -0.27
N LYS A 186 18.68 5.40 0.97
CA LYS A 186 18.20 6.05 2.21
C LYS A 186 16.68 5.87 2.40
N ILE A 187 16.20 4.65 2.18
CA ILE A 187 14.83 4.23 2.42
C ILE A 187 14.78 3.50 3.76
N LEU A 188 13.87 3.91 4.65
CA LEU A 188 13.66 3.23 5.92
C LEU A 188 12.93 1.92 5.63
N THR A 189 13.63 0.79 5.74
CA THR A 189 13.11 -0.52 5.28
C THR A 189 12.89 -1.51 6.42
N HIS A 190 11.88 -2.36 6.26
CA HIS A 190 11.66 -3.57 7.03
C HIS A 190 11.74 -4.78 6.09
N VAL A 191 12.64 -5.72 6.37
CA VAL A 191 12.76 -6.96 5.60
C VAL A 191 12.08 -8.08 6.37
N ASP A 192 10.90 -8.50 5.91
CA ASP A 192 10.18 -9.65 6.45
C ASP A 192 10.73 -10.93 5.82
N MET A 193 11.25 -11.81 6.67
CA MET A 193 11.82 -13.10 6.27
C MET A 193 10.88 -14.27 6.56
N SER A 194 9.60 -14.03 6.87
CA SER A 194 8.66 -15.08 7.29
C SER A 194 8.21 -15.99 6.14
N GLY A 195 8.42 -15.55 4.89
CA GLY A 195 7.96 -16.24 3.69
C GLY A 195 6.47 -16.00 3.39
N THR A 196 5.81 -15.09 4.11
CA THR A 196 4.43 -14.68 3.85
C THR A 196 4.32 -13.16 3.73
N ARG A 197 3.15 -12.65 3.32
CA ARG A 197 2.82 -11.22 3.33
C ARG A 197 1.92 -10.81 4.49
N THR A 198 1.77 -11.68 5.50
CA THR A 198 0.74 -11.49 6.54
C THR A 198 1.17 -10.56 7.67
N LEU A 199 2.48 -10.37 7.87
CA LEU A 199 3.04 -9.51 8.92
C LEU A 199 2.40 -9.76 10.29
N SER A 200 2.43 -11.04 10.70
CA SER A 200 1.69 -11.54 11.86
C SER A 200 2.58 -11.97 13.02
N ARG A 201 3.89 -11.77 12.90
CA ARG A 201 4.89 -12.23 13.86
C ARG A 201 5.90 -11.13 14.16
N VAL A 202 6.33 -11.06 15.41
CA VAL A 202 7.48 -10.23 15.80
C VAL A 202 8.75 -10.99 15.41
N PRO A 203 9.67 -10.40 14.62
CA PRO A 203 10.95 -11.05 14.29
C PRO A 203 11.76 -11.39 15.54
N HIS A 204 12.46 -12.51 15.50
CA HIS A 204 13.40 -12.88 16.57
C HIS A 204 14.65 -12.00 16.53
N GLY A 205 15.20 -11.70 17.71
CA GLY A 205 16.44 -10.92 17.85
C GLY A 205 16.21 -9.42 17.99
N TYR A 206 17.28 -8.66 17.74
CA TYR A 206 17.28 -7.20 17.85
C TYR A 206 16.92 -6.56 16.50
N PRO A 207 16.22 -5.41 16.50
CA PRO A 207 15.95 -4.68 15.28
C PRO A 207 17.26 -4.22 14.60
N PRO A 208 17.29 -4.12 13.26
CA PRO A 208 18.43 -3.53 12.56
C PRO A 208 18.63 -2.07 13.01
N ALA A 209 19.87 -1.62 13.12
CA ALA A 209 20.21 -0.26 13.54
C ALA A 209 19.49 0.18 14.84
N GLU A 210 19.49 -0.69 15.85
CA GLU A 210 18.90 -0.44 17.17
C GLU A 210 19.34 0.92 17.74
N ASN A 211 18.39 1.66 18.30
CA ASN A 211 18.54 3.08 18.60
C ASN A 211 18.08 3.39 20.04
N PRO A 212 18.99 3.83 20.94
CA PRO A 212 18.64 4.12 22.32
C PRO A 212 17.87 5.43 22.49
N ASN A 213 17.84 6.30 21.46
CA ASN A 213 17.25 7.62 21.57
C ASN A 213 15.72 7.58 21.69
N HIS A 214 15.16 8.61 22.33
CA HIS A 214 13.72 8.88 22.27
C HIS A 214 13.35 9.32 20.85
N ILE A 215 12.31 8.70 20.28
CA ILE A 215 11.79 9.01 18.95
C ILE A 215 10.56 9.89 19.13
N THR A 216 10.65 11.13 18.66
CA THR A 216 9.57 12.11 18.73
C THR A 216 9.04 12.52 17.35
N SER A 217 9.76 12.16 16.28
CA SER A 217 9.31 12.34 14.90
C SER A 217 9.72 11.17 14.01
N LEU A 218 9.03 10.99 12.89
CA LEU A 218 9.34 9.94 11.92
C LEU A 218 10.77 10.05 11.36
N LYS A 219 11.33 11.26 11.31
CA LYS A 219 12.69 11.51 10.80
C LYS A 219 13.77 10.94 11.71
N ASP A 220 13.45 10.70 12.98
CA ASP A 220 14.39 10.17 13.97
C ASP A 220 14.43 8.63 13.96
N ALA A 221 13.46 7.98 13.30
CA ALA A 221 13.34 6.53 13.24
C ALA A 221 14.40 5.92 12.31
N ARG A 222 15.06 4.86 12.77
CA ARG A 222 16.09 4.11 12.03
C ARG A 222 15.65 2.70 11.64
N ASN A 223 14.57 2.23 12.24
CA ASN A 223 13.94 0.94 11.97
C ASN A 223 12.45 1.02 12.32
N PHE A 224 11.66 0.08 11.81
CA PHE A 224 10.26 -0.03 12.18
C PHE A 224 9.79 -1.48 12.11
N LEU A 225 8.70 -1.77 12.81
CA LEU A 225 8.02 -3.06 12.81
C LEU A 225 6.57 -2.88 12.34
N PRO A 226 6.24 -3.33 11.12
CA PRO A 226 4.86 -3.50 10.71
C PRO A 226 4.31 -4.83 11.25
N LEU A 227 3.15 -4.79 11.92
CA LEU A 227 2.49 -5.97 12.48
C LEU A 227 0.97 -5.84 12.28
N PHE A 228 0.51 -6.18 11.09
CA PHE A 228 -0.87 -5.91 10.64
C PHE A 228 -1.87 -6.98 11.04
N ARG A 229 -1.41 -8.17 11.44
CA ARG A 229 -2.29 -9.26 11.88
C ARG A 229 -1.89 -9.76 13.25
N SER A 230 -2.85 -9.90 14.15
CA SER A 230 -2.61 -10.38 15.53
C SER A 230 -3.07 -11.82 15.75
N THR A 231 -3.40 -12.55 14.69
CA THR A 231 -3.95 -13.92 14.76
C THR A 231 -2.98 -14.94 15.36
N ALA A 232 -1.68 -14.64 15.36
CA ALA A 232 -0.65 -15.50 15.97
C ALA A 232 -0.58 -15.40 17.51
N PHE A 233 -1.28 -14.45 18.13
CA PHE A 233 -1.21 -14.21 19.58
C PHE A 233 -2.46 -14.72 20.29
N GLY A 234 -2.29 -15.27 21.49
CA GLY A 234 -3.38 -15.87 22.28
C GLY A 234 -4.39 -14.86 22.80
N SER A 235 -3.90 -13.70 23.24
CA SER A 235 -4.69 -12.61 23.83
C SER A 235 -4.16 -11.23 23.43
N PRO A 236 -4.94 -10.14 23.65
CA PRO A 236 -4.42 -8.78 23.50
C PRO A 236 -3.17 -8.51 24.36
N GLY A 237 -3.13 -9.05 25.58
CA GLY A 237 -2.00 -8.90 26.49
C GLY A 237 -0.72 -9.54 25.96
N ASP A 238 -0.81 -10.75 25.40
CA ASP A 238 0.35 -11.43 24.78
C ASP A 238 0.88 -10.65 23.58
N TRP A 239 -0.03 -10.08 22.80
CA TRP A 239 0.31 -9.28 21.63
C TRP A 239 1.04 -7.98 22.01
N VAL A 240 0.49 -7.23 22.97
CA VAL A 240 1.10 -6.01 23.50
C VAL A 240 2.45 -6.30 24.14
N ALA A 241 2.54 -7.37 24.96
CA ALA A 241 3.79 -7.77 25.61
C ALA A 241 4.88 -8.14 24.58
N ALA A 242 4.54 -8.87 23.53
CA ALA A 242 5.49 -9.24 22.48
C ALA A 242 6.07 -8.02 21.76
N MET A 243 5.25 -7.02 21.45
CA MET A 243 5.72 -5.77 20.83
C MET A 243 6.52 -4.90 21.80
N ALA A 244 6.06 -4.76 23.04
CA ALA A 244 6.75 -3.99 24.08
C ALA A 244 8.14 -4.55 24.39
N ALA A 245 8.35 -5.86 24.21
CA ALA A 245 9.64 -6.53 24.37
C ALA A 245 10.68 -6.22 23.27
N THR A 246 10.36 -5.38 22.29
CA THR A 246 11.26 -4.98 21.20
C THR A 246 11.81 -3.55 21.39
N ASN A 247 12.80 -3.17 20.58
CA ASN A 247 13.38 -1.81 20.56
C ASN A 247 13.20 -1.10 19.21
N TYR A 248 12.17 -1.45 18.44
CA TYR A 248 11.88 -0.75 17.20
C TYR A 248 11.52 0.73 17.46
N ASP A 249 11.95 1.63 16.59
CA ASP A 249 11.71 3.08 16.69
C ASP A 249 10.28 3.49 16.34
N LEU A 250 9.63 2.70 15.48
CA LEU A 250 8.25 2.85 15.07
C LEU A 250 7.57 1.48 15.04
N LEU A 251 6.38 1.39 15.61
CA LEU A 251 5.44 0.29 15.40
C LEU A 251 4.33 0.75 14.47
N ILE A 252 3.96 -0.06 13.48
CA ILE A 252 2.76 0.17 12.67
C ILE A 252 1.85 -1.04 12.83
N ILE A 253 0.70 -0.86 13.44
CA ILE A 253 -0.16 -1.96 13.90
C ILE A 253 -1.61 -1.75 13.47
N ASP A 254 -2.36 -2.83 13.34
CA ASP A 254 -3.81 -2.73 13.47
C ASP A 254 -4.14 -2.41 14.94
N PRO A 255 -4.91 -1.37 15.29
CA PRO A 255 -5.25 -1.11 16.68
C PRO A 255 -6.37 -2.02 17.21
N LEU A 256 -6.92 -2.92 16.38
CA LEU A 256 -7.92 -3.90 16.75
C LEU A 256 -7.29 -5.30 16.79
N PHE A 257 -7.20 -5.89 17.99
CA PHE A 257 -6.85 -7.28 18.16
C PHE A 257 -7.85 -8.17 17.40
N ARG A 258 -7.31 -8.98 16.48
CA ARG A 258 -8.04 -9.88 15.57
C ARG A 258 -9.16 -9.16 14.81
N GLY A 259 -8.94 -7.89 14.48
CA GLY A 259 -9.82 -7.08 13.65
C GLY A 259 -11.03 -6.48 14.39
N ASN A 260 -11.34 -6.90 15.62
CA ASN A 260 -12.60 -6.51 16.28
C ASN A 260 -12.48 -6.00 17.72
N GLN A 261 -11.39 -6.30 18.44
CA GLN A 261 -11.24 -5.90 19.83
C GLN A 261 -10.24 -4.74 19.94
N PRO A 262 -10.68 -3.51 20.26
CA PRO A 262 -9.77 -2.37 20.34
C PRO A 262 -8.77 -2.53 21.49
N LEU A 263 -7.52 -2.15 21.23
CA LEU A 263 -6.54 -1.88 22.27
C LEU A 263 -6.97 -0.67 23.11
N THR A 264 -6.50 -0.61 24.36
CA THR A 264 -6.79 0.49 25.29
C THR A 264 -5.71 1.57 25.21
N ALA A 265 -6.02 2.78 25.70
CA ALA A 265 -5.02 3.85 25.83
C ALA A 265 -3.81 3.40 26.69
N ARG A 266 -4.03 2.54 27.69
CA ARG A 266 -2.95 1.96 28.50
C ARG A 266 -2.03 1.06 27.67
N ASP A 267 -2.62 0.25 26.78
CA ASP A 267 -1.85 -0.61 25.87
C ASP A 267 -1.00 0.26 24.93
N ILE A 268 -1.57 1.33 24.36
CA ILE A 268 -0.85 2.25 23.48
C ILE A 268 0.31 2.94 24.22
N GLU A 269 0.09 3.44 25.45
CA GLU A 269 1.16 4.04 26.26
C GLU A 269 2.26 3.04 26.62
N GLN A 270 1.92 1.78 26.87
CA GLN A 270 2.92 0.72 27.04
C GLN A 270 3.73 0.49 25.75
N LEU A 271 3.07 0.47 24.59
CA LEU A 271 3.75 0.28 23.29
C LEU A 271 4.66 1.44 22.92
N LYS A 272 4.37 2.66 23.36
CA LYS A 272 5.23 3.83 23.17
C LYS A 272 6.57 3.75 23.91
N GLN A 273 6.78 2.76 24.77
CA GLN A 273 8.05 2.52 25.45
C GLN A 273 8.80 1.37 24.77
N LYS A 274 10.07 1.61 24.42
CA LYS A 274 11.00 0.55 24.00
C LYS A 274 11.34 -0.33 25.20
N ARG A 275 11.76 -1.58 24.95
CA ARG A 275 12.26 -2.46 26.02
C ARG A 275 13.41 -1.81 26.80
N ILE A 276 14.24 -1.00 26.15
CA ILE A 276 15.34 -0.24 26.76
C ILE A 276 14.90 1.05 27.48
N GLY A 277 13.59 1.33 27.55
CA GLY A 277 13.01 2.44 28.30
C GLY A 277 12.86 3.76 27.54
N SER A 278 13.51 3.92 26.37
CA SER A 278 13.31 5.11 25.55
C SER A 278 11.98 5.09 24.80
N ARG A 279 11.52 6.26 24.35
CA ARG A 279 10.24 6.40 23.65
C ARG A 279 10.36 5.94 22.18
N ARG A 280 9.33 5.27 21.67
CA ARG A 280 9.10 4.99 20.24
C ARG A 280 7.77 5.62 19.77
N LEU A 281 7.56 5.64 18.45
CA LEU A 281 6.27 6.00 17.85
C LEU A 281 5.38 4.76 17.67
N VAL A 282 4.06 4.94 17.76
CA VAL A 282 3.06 3.89 17.47
C VAL A 282 2.01 4.44 16.51
N TYR A 283 1.98 3.90 15.29
CA TYR A 283 1.03 4.28 14.23
C TYR A 283 -0.01 3.19 14.03
N ALA A 284 -1.24 3.59 13.69
CA ALA A 284 -2.31 2.65 13.36
C ALA A 284 -2.48 2.47 11.85
N LEU A 285 -2.79 1.25 11.43
CA LEU A 285 -3.28 0.93 10.09
C LEU A 285 -4.75 1.36 9.98
N LEU A 286 -5.09 2.09 8.91
CA LEU A 286 -6.47 2.47 8.60
C LEU A 286 -6.74 2.33 7.10
N SER A 287 -7.61 1.39 6.72
CA SER A 287 -8.07 1.26 5.34
C SER A 287 -8.91 2.48 4.92
N VAL A 288 -8.54 3.11 3.81
CA VAL A 288 -9.35 4.16 3.16
C VAL A 288 -10.13 3.65 1.95
N GLY A 289 -9.73 2.50 1.40
CA GLY A 289 -10.25 1.97 0.15
C GLY A 289 -11.02 0.66 0.23
N ARG A 290 -11.01 -0.02 1.38
CA ARG A 290 -11.65 -1.33 1.55
C ARG A 290 -12.36 -1.46 2.89
N ALA A 291 -13.50 -2.14 2.87
CA ALA A 291 -14.20 -2.59 4.06
C ALA A 291 -13.80 -4.02 4.40
N GLU A 292 -13.71 -4.33 5.69
CA GLU A 292 -13.37 -5.67 6.21
C GLU A 292 -14.54 -6.18 7.06
N ASP A 293 -14.98 -7.41 6.80
CA ASP A 293 -16.15 -8.02 7.46
C ASP A 293 -15.95 -8.35 8.94
N THR A 294 -14.70 -8.37 9.38
CA THR A 294 -14.31 -8.56 10.78
C THR A 294 -14.44 -7.29 11.64
N ARG A 295 -14.62 -6.12 11.02
CA ARG A 295 -14.57 -4.83 11.73
C ARG A 295 -15.86 -4.54 12.50
N PRO A 296 -15.79 -3.82 13.63
CA PRO A 296 -16.97 -3.45 14.42
C PRO A 296 -18.04 -2.64 13.67
N TYR A 297 -17.68 -1.89 12.62
CA TYR A 297 -18.66 -1.17 11.80
C TYR A 297 -19.47 -2.09 10.87
N TRP A 298 -18.98 -3.30 10.59
CA TRP A 298 -19.60 -4.19 9.62
C TRP A 298 -20.94 -4.69 10.13
N LYS A 299 -21.97 -4.63 9.28
CA LYS A 299 -23.29 -5.16 9.62
C LYS A 299 -23.51 -6.47 8.91
N LYS A 300 -24.11 -7.44 9.61
CA LYS A 300 -24.28 -8.82 9.12
C LYS A 300 -25.10 -8.90 7.83
N GLU A 301 -26.02 -7.95 7.63
CA GLU A 301 -26.87 -7.84 6.45
C GLU A 301 -26.17 -7.20 5.24
N TRP A 302 -24.96 -6.67 5.41
CA TRP A 302 -24.22 -6.06 4.33
C TRP A 302 -23.72 -7.10 3.33
N LYS A 303 -23.83 -6.73 2.06
CA LYS A 303 -23.36 -7.49 0.89
C LYS A 303 -22.96 -6.51 -0.20
N VAL A 304 -22.22 -6.97 -1.20
CA VAL A 304 -21.91 -6.15 -2.39
C VAL A 304 -23.20 -5.54 -2.95
N GLY A 305 -23.17 -4.23 -3.20
CA GLY A 305 -24.30 -3.40 -3.63
C GLY A 305 -25.26 -2.95 -2.51
N SER A 306 -25.09 -3.42 -1.27
CA SER A 306 -25.93 -3.06 -0.12
C SER A 306 -25.13 -3.02 1.19
N PRO A 307 -24.68 -1.83 1.65
CA PRO A 307 -24.97 -0.51 1.08
C PRO A 307 -24.33 -0.30 -0.30
N PRO A 308 -24.85 0.65 -1.11
CA PRO A 308 -24.39 0.86 -2.49
C PRO A 308 -22.88 1.11 -2.63
N TRP A 309 -22.25 1.65 -1.58
CA TRP A 309 -20.82 1.90 -1.56
C TRP A 309 -19.96 0.64 -1.37
N LEU A 310 -20.53 -0.53 -1.06
CA LEU A 310 -19.81 -1.82 -1.16
C LEU A 310 -19.78 -2.27 -2.62
N ALA A 311 -18.69 -1.94 -3.33
CA ALA A 311 -18.64 -2.02 -4.78
C ALA A 311 -18.39 -3.45 -5.30
N ALA A 312 -17.42 -4.16 -4.74
CA ALA A 312 -17.05 -5.50 -5.20
C ALA A 312 -16.27 -6.26 -4.13
N THR A 313 -16.38 -7.59 -4.11
CA THR A 313 -15.49 -8.45 -3.31
C THR A 313 -14.08 -8.36 -3.87
N ASP A 314 -13.09 -8.29 -3.00
CA ASP A 314 -11.70 -8.39 -3.43
C ASP A 314 -11.39 -9.82 -3.91
N PRO A 315 -10.87 -10.01 -5.13
CA PRO A 315 -10.66 -11.34 -5.68
C PRO A 315 -9.47 -12.07 -5.08
N ASP A 316 -8.55 -11.35 -4.44
CA ASP A 316 -7.36 -11.91 -3.81
C ASP A 316 -7.57 -12.15 -2.29
N ILE A 317 -8.47 -11.40 -1.65
CA ILE A 317 -8.77 -11.47 -0.22
C ILE A 317 -10.30 -11.45 0.02
N SER A 318 -10.91 -12.63 0.17
CA SER A 318 -12.37 -12.77 0.26
C SER A 318 -13.04 -12.07 1.47
N SER A 319 -12.28 -11.75 2.53
CA SER A 319 -12.77 -11.00 3.70
C SER A 319 -12.80 -9.49 3.49
N GLU A 320 -12.27 -9.01 2.36
CA GLU A 320 -12.20 -7.58 2.02
C GLU A 320 -13.14 -7.24 0.87
N THR A 321 -13.76 -6.08 0.97
CA THR A 321 -14.68 -5.56 -0.04
C THR A 321 -14.19 -4.18 -0.48
N ILE A 322 -13.98 -4.01 -1.78
CA ILE A 322 -13.68 -2.72 -2.40
C ILE A 322 -14.86 -1.78 -2.16
N VAL A 323 -14.58 -0.55 -1.72
CA VAL A 323 -15.60 0.45 -1.46
C VAL A 323 -15.54 1.59 -2.48
N GLN A 324 -16.70 2.19 -2.77
CA GLN A 324 -16.75 3.52 -3.37
C GLN A 324 -16.23 4.50 -2.32
N PHE A 325 -14.90 4.66 -2.27
CA PHE A 325 -14.21 5.41 -1.21
C PHE A 325 -14.63 6.88 -1.11
N TRP A 326 -15.27 7.42 -2.14
CA TRP A 326 -15.83 8.76 -2.16
C TRP A 326 -17.21 8.89 -1.51
N ASP A 327 -17.89 7.78 -1.19
CA ASP A 327 -19.21 7.80 -0.59
C ASP A 327 -19.18 8.44 0.82
N ALA A 328 -20.20 9.25 1.12
CA ALA A 328 -20.26 9.99 2.37
C ALA A 328 -20.37 9.09 3.61
N ALA A 329 -21.11 7.97 3.53
CA ALA A 329 -21.26 7.04 4.64
C ALA A 329 -19.97 6.27 4.92
N TRP A 330 -19.21 5.93 3.87
CA TRP A 330 -17.87 5.36 4.04
C TRP A 330 -16.89 6.36 4.66
N LYS A 331 -16.86 7.60 4.14
CA LYS A 331 -16.02 8.68 4.69
C LYS A 331 -16.31 8.94 6.18
N ASP A 332 -17.58 8.88 6.59
CA ASP A 332 -17.96 8.98 8.01
C ASP A 332 -17.37 7.85 8.87
N ILE A 333 -17.40 6.60 8.39
CA ILE A 333 -16.79 5.46 9.07
C ILE A 333 -15.28 5.68 9.26
N VAL A 334 -14.57 6.03 8.17
CA VAL A 334 -13.13 6.27 8.19
C VAL A 334 -12.78 7.43 9.13
N GLY A 335 -13.54 8.52 9.08
CA GLY A 335 -13.36 9.69 9.95
C GLY A 335 -13.52 9.36 11.43
N ARG A 336 -14.55 8.59 11.80
CA ARG A 336 -14.76 8.13 13.19
C ARG A 336 -13.64 7.21 13.68
N TYR A 337 -13.13 6.34 12.81
CA TYR A 337 -11.99 5.48 13.15
C TYR A 337 -10.71 6.29 13.37
N LEU A 338 -10.42 7.24 12.49
CA LEU A 338 -9.29 8.15 12.66
C LEU A 338 -9.39 8.96 13.95
N GLN A 339 -10.59 9.48 14.27
CA GLN A 339 -10.84 10.14 15.55
C GLN A 339 -10.54 9.20 16.73
N GLY A 340 -11.08 7.98 16.72
CA GLY A 340 -10.82 7.01 17.78
C GLY A 340 -9.33 6.68 17.95
N MET A 341 -8.56 6.63 16.85
CA MET A 341 -7.11 6.43 16.89
C MET A 341 -6.38 7.59 17.58
N ILE A 342 -6.78 8.83 17.27
CA ILE A 342 -6.24 10.04 17.92
C ILE A 342 -6.60 10.04 19.41
N ASP A 343 -7.85 9.72 19.75
CA ASP A 343 -8.35 9.70 21.13
C ASP A 343 -7.70 8.58 21.97
N LEU A 344 -7.34 7.44 21.35
CA LEU A 344 -6.53 6.38 21.98
C LEU A 344 -5.08 6.80 22.25
N GLY A 345 -4.64 7.94 21.69
CA GLY A 345 -3.30 8.48 21.86
C GLY A 345 -2.29 7.90 20.88
N LEU A 346 -2.67 7.38 19.72
CA LEU A 346 -1.68 6.98 18.70
C LEU A 346 -0.88 8.18 18.19
N ASP A 347 0.37 7.95 17.77
CA ASP A 347 1.25 9.01 17.28
C ASP A 347 1.06 9.30 15.78
N GLY A 348 0.34 8.44 15.06
CA GLY A 348 0.12 8.58 13.63
C GLY A 348 -0.76 7.49 13.03
N VAL A 349 -0.93 7.59 11.71
CA VAL A 349 -1.71 6.65 10.90
C VAL A 349 -0.95 6.27 9.64
N LEU A 350 -1.10 5.01 9.21
CA LEU A 350 -0.81 4.54 7.87
C LEU A 350 -2.14 4.31 7.15
N PHE A 351 -2.45 5.14 6.17
CA PHE A 351 -3.60 4.92 5.29
C PHE A 351 -3.29 3.78 4.32
N ASP A 352 -4.04 2.70 4.43
CA ASP A 352 -3.93 1.51 3.60
C ASP A 352 -4.97 1.50 2.48
N TYR A 353 -4.70 0.77 1.40
CA TYR A 353 -5.53 0.68 0.20
C TYR A 353 -5.84 2.03 -0.44
N ALA A 354 -4.89 2.97 -0.37
CA ALA A 354 -4.99 4.26 -1.06
C ALA A 354 -4.92 4.09 -2.59
N ASP A 355 -4.39 2.97 -3.07
CA ASP A 355 -4.30 2.60 -4.48
C ASP A 355 -5.63 2.09 -5.06
N VAL A 356 -6.69 1.89 -4.26
CA VAL A 356 -7.97 1.33 -4.74
C VAL A 356 -8.61 2.12 -5.90
N TYR A 357 -8.23 3.38 -6.11
CA TYR A 357 -8.66 4.15 -7.28
C TYR A 357 -8.30 3.47 -8.60
N THR A 358 -7.21 2.69 -8.65
CA THR A 358 -6.78 1.98 -9.86
C THR A 358 -7.83 0.97 -10.31
N TRP A 359 -8.54 0.32 -9.38
CA TRP A 359 -9.63 -0.60 -9.71
C TRP A 359 -10.77 0.11 -10.45
N PHE A 360 -11.15 1.30 -10.01
CA PHE A 360 -12.15 2.12 -10.68
C PHE A 360 -11.65 2.66 -12.03
N GLU A 361 -10.38 3.02 -12.11
CA GLU A 361 -9.72 3.42 -13.35
C GLU A 361 -9.64 2.29 -14.40
N ASP A 362 -9.47 1.05 -13.95
CA ASP A 362 -9.48 -0.15 -14.80
C ASP A 362 -10.89 -0.47 -15.32
N MET A 363 -11.92 -0.27 -14.49
CA MET A 363 -13.32 -0.41 -14.91
C MET A 363 -13.81 0.72 -15.82
N MET A 364 -13.22 1.90 -15.71
CA MET A 364 -13.53 3.09 -16.51
C MET A 364 -12.31 3.49 -17.35
N PRO A 365 -11.94 2.70 -18.36
CA PRO A 365 -10.81 3.02 -19.23
C PRO A 365 -11.10 4.30 -20.02
N LEU A 366 -10.08 5.14 -20.18
CA LEU A 366 -10.11 6.27 -21.11
C LEU A 366 -10.14 5.69 -22.53
N LYS A 367 -11.33 5.63 -23.16
CA LYS A 367 -11.54 5.10 -24.51
C LYS A 367 -11.82 6.22 -25.50
#